data_AF-A0A2K0U7Y0-F1
#
_entry.id   AF-A0A2K0U7Y0-F1
#
_cell.length_a   1.000
_cell.length_b   1.000
_cell.length_c   1.000
_cell.angle_alpha   90.00
_cell.angle_beta   90.00
_cell.angle_gamma   90.00
#
_symmetry.space_group_name_H-M   'P 1'
#
loop_
_entity.id
_entity.type
_entity.pdbx_description
1 polymer ?
#
loop_
_entity_poly.entity_id
_entity_poly.type
_entity_poly.pdbx_seq_one_letter_code
_entity_poly.pdbx_strand_id
1 'polypeptide(L)' 'MRSQDLDVDESQVPGTVLLVDVGHTAGTLHATKQTDIILIPTPSTDVNDPLNWSPWRKRQHLICLIA' A
#
# COMPACT_ATOMS: atom_id res chain seq x y z
N MET A 1 -11.09 8.05 -20.84
CA MET A 1 -10.89 6.96 -19.86
C MET A 1 -9.63 6.21 -20.29
N ARG A 2 -8.50 6.49 -19.65
CA ARG A 2 -7.21 5.88 -19.96
C ARG A 2 -7.12 4.61 -19.13
N SER A 3 -7.39 3.47 -19.76
CA SER A 3 -7.12 2.16 -19.19
C SER A 3 -5.64 2.16 -18.83
N GLN A 4 -5.34 2.15 -17.53
CA GLN A 4 -4.01 1.79 -17.06
C GLN A 4 -3.93 0.29 -17.27
N ASP A 5 -3.36 -0.11 -18.40
CA ASP A 5 -2.90 -1.47 -18.61
C ASP A 5 -1.84 -1.70 -17.52
N LEU A 6 -2.26 -2.35 -16.44
CA LEU A 6 -1.35 -2.92 -15.47
C LEU A 6 -0.50 -3.89 -16.27
N ASP A 7 0.76 -3.55 -16.49
CA ASP A 7 1.75 -4.41 -17.11
C ASP A 7 1.90 -5.62 -16.20
N VAL A 8 1.07 -6.65 -16.44
CA VAL A 8 1.10 -7.89 -15.67
C VAL A 8 2.37 -8.60 -16.11
N ASP A 9 3.40 -8.46 -15.28
CA ASP A 9 4.64 -9.21 -15.42
C ASP A 9 4.31 -10.71 -15.48
N GLU A 10 4.40 -11.28 -16.68
CA GLU A 10 4.05 -12.69 -16.94
C GLU A 10 4.95 -13.68 -16.17
N SER A 11 6.03 -13.21 -15.54
CA SER A 11 6.82 -14.01 -14.61
C SER A 11 6.13 -14.22 -13.25
N GLN A 12 5.10 -13.42 -12.93
CA GLN A 12 4.32 -13.60 -11.71
C GLN A 12 3.36 -14.77 -11.87
N VAL A 13 3.62 -15.82 -11.07
CA VAL A 13 2.73 -16.98 -10.98
C VAL A 13 1.36 -16.52 -10.48
N PRO A 14 0.26 -16.83 -11.21
CA PRO A 14 -1.08 -16.39 -10.86
C PRO A 14 -1.46 -16.86 -9.45
N GLY A 15 -1.94 -15.92 -8.62
CA GLY A 15 -2.22 -16.14 -7.19
C GLY A 15 -1.09 -15.76 -6.25
N THR A 16 0.07 -15.35 -6.76
CA THR A 16 1.16 -14.76 -5.99
C THR A 16 1.02 -13.25 -5.97
N VAL A 17 1.24 -12.60 -4.83
CA VAL A 17 1.28 -11.14 -4.75
C VAL A 17 2.71 -10.70 -4.47
N LEU A 18 3.25 -9.80 -5.31
CA LEU A 18 4.55 -9.19 -5.09
C LEU A 18 4.43 -8.14 -3.97
N LEU A 19 5.11 -8.39 -2.84
CA LEU A 19 5.06 -7.53 -1.64
C LEU A 19 6.16 -6.46 -1.62
N VAL A 20 7.21 -6.65 -2.40
CA VAL A 20 8.39 -5.79 -2.43
C VAL A 20 8.64 -5.38 -3.88
N ASP A 21 8.52 -4.10 -4.15
CA ASP A 21 8.81 -3.52 -5.46
C ASP A 21 10.06 -2.64 -5.37
N VAL A 22 11.21 -3.27 -5.61
CA VAL A 22 12.52 -2.59 -5.63
C VAL A 22 12.72 -1.79 -6.92
N GLY A 23 11.95 -2.09 -7.97
CA GLY A 23 12.06 -1.45 -9.28
C GLY A 23 11.20 -0.19 -9.44
N HIS A 24 10.29 0.08 -8.50
CA HIS A 24 9.23 1.08 -8.63
C HIS A 24 8.42 0.95 -9.93
N THR A 25 8.34 -0.26 -10.48
CA THR A 25 7.64 -0.56 -11.73
C THR A 25 6.19 -0.93 -11.49
N ALA A 26 5.80 -1.27 -10.26
CA ALA A 26 4.42 -1.52 -9.92
C ALA A 26 3.67 -0.18 -9.79
N GLY A 27 2.69 0.05 -10.66
CA GLY A 27 1.77 1.21 -10.58
C GLY A 27 0.84 1.20 -9.37
N THR A 28 1.29 0.68 -8.22
CA THR A 28 0.54 0.48 -6.99
C THR A 28 0.82 1.61 -5.99
N LEU A 29 -0.16 1.92 -5.15
CA LEU A 29 0.03 2.93 -4.11
C LEU A 29 0.94 2.35 -3.01
N HIS A 30 2.16 2.90 -2.91
CA HIS A 30 3.12 2.55 -1.88
C HIS A 30 2.87 3.33 -0.59
N ALA A 31 3.48 2.88 0.52
CA ALA A 31 3.49 3.66 1.74
C ALA A 31 4.21 5.00 1.51
N THR A 32 3.64 6.12 1.97
CA THR A 32 4.14 7.48 1.72
C THR A 32 5.62 7.71 2.07
N LYS A 33 6.20 6.87 2.94
CA LYS A 33 7.60 6.95 3.38
C LYS A 33 8.49 5.81 2.91
N GLN A 34 7.91 4.73 2.39
CA GLN A 34 8.63 3.52 1.98
C GLN A 34 8.02 3.04 0.66
N THR A 35 8.62 3.51 -0.43
CA THR A 35 8.21 3.21 -1.81
C THR A 35 8.51 1.77 -2.23
N ASP A 36 9.32 1.05 -1.46
CA ASP A 36 9.70 -0.33 -1.78
C ASP A 36 8.69 -1.38 -1.27
N ILE A 37 7.76 -0.98 -0.39
CA ILE A 37 6.84 -1.88 0.28
C ILE A 37 5.42 -1.66 -0.25
N ILE A 38 4.83 -2.72 -0.79
CA ILE A 38 3.43 -2.74 -1.20
C ILE A 38 2.60 -3.21 -0.01
N LEU A 39 1.69 -2.36 0.45
CA LEU A 39 0.73 -2.71 1.50
C LEU A 39 -0.41 -3.53 0.88
N ILE A 40 -0.85 -4.58 1.57
CA ILE A 40 -2.02 -5.38 1.18
C ILE A 40 -3.00 -5.39 2.36
N PRO A 41 -4.17 -4.73 2.24
CA PRO A 41 -4.63 -3.93 1.09
C PRO A 41 -3.81 -2.65 0.89
N THR A 42 -3.73 -2.17 -0.36
CA THR A 42 -3.05 -0.90 -0.68
C THR A 42 -3.79 0.26 -0.04
N PRO A 43 -3.09 1.33 0.39
CA PRO A 43 -3.72 2.50 0.97
C PRO A 43 -4.74 3.10 -0.01
N SER A 44 -5.93 3.41 0.50
CA SER A 44 -7.00 4.06 -0.25
C SER A 44 -6.74 5.57 -0.37
N THR A 45 -7.52 6.27 -1.19
CA THR A 45 -7.50 7.75 -1.26
C THR A 45 -8.27 8.40 -0.11
N ASP A 46 -8.88 7.62 0.79
CA ASP A 46 -9.63 8.16 1.94
C ASP A 46 -8.69 8.67 3.04
N VAL A 47 -8.92 9.91 3.49
CA VAL A 47 -8.19 10.56 4.60
C VAL A 47 -8.42 9.84 5.93
N ASN A 48 -9.55 9.13 6.05
CA ASN A 48 -9.87 8.34 7.24
C ASN A 48 -9.29 6.93 7.21
N ASP A 49 -8.64 6.50 6.12
CA ASP A 49 -7.96 5.21 6.05
C ASP A 49 -6.84 5.14 7.11
N PRO A 50 -6.86 4.16 8.03
CA PRO A 50 -5.82 3.98 9.04
C PRO A 50 -4.42 3.87 8.45
N LEU A 51 -4.27 3.40 7.21
CA LEU A 51 -2.98 3.34 6.53
C LEU A 51 -2.41 4.74 6.27
N ASN A 52 -3.26 5.71 5.94
CA ASN A 52 -2.91 7.11 5.66
C ASN A 52 -2.69 7.98 6.90
N TRP A 53 -3.04 7.49 8.10
CA TRP A 53 -2.95 8.28 9.31
C TRP A 53 -1.53 8.75 9.61
N SER A 54 -1.43 9.98 10.15
CA SER A 54 -0.16 10.47 10.69
C SER A 54 0.34 9.56 11.82
N PRO A 55 1.66 9.47 12.06
CA PRO A 55 2.21 8.62 13.10
C PRO A 55 1.63 8.89 14.50
N TRP A 56 1.21 10.14 14.76
CA TRP A 56 0.61 10.52 16.03
C TRP A 56 -0.80 9.95 16.20
N ARG A 57 -1.65 10.05 15.16
CA ARG A 57 -3.00 9.46 15.18
C ARG A 57 -2.95 7.93 15.35
N LYS A 58 -1.98 7.25 14.70
CA LYS A 58 -1.75 5.81 14.89
C LYS A 58 -1.43 5.46 16.34
N ARG A 59 -0.56 6.23 17.01
CA ARG A 59 -0.21 6.00 18.42
C ARG A 59 -1.38 6.23 19.37
N GLN A 60 -2.16 7.29 19.16
CA GLN A 60 -3.36 7.53 19.98
C GLN A 60 -4.36 6.39 19.86
N HIS A 61 -4.61 5.92 18.64
CA HIS A 61 -5.49 4.79 18.41
C HIS A 61 -5.02 3.52 19.12
N LEU A 62 -3.70 3.23 19.06
CA LEU A 62 -3.12 2.11 19.79
C LEU A 62 -3.32 2.23 21.31
N ILE A 63 -3.13 3.42 21.87
CA ILE A 63 -3.37 3.67 23.31
C ILE A 63 -4.84 3.41 23.66
N CYS A 64 -5.79 3.90 22.85
CA CYS A 64 -7.21 3.69 23.08
C CYS A 64 -7.67 2.22 22.95
N LEU A 65 -6.97 1.40 22.17
CA LEU A 65 -7.29 -0.02 22.03
C LEU A 65 -6.78 -0.89 23.18
N ILE A 66 -5.73 -0.44 23.87
CA ILE A 66 -5.04 -1.20 24.92
C ILE A 66 -5.46 -0.73 26.33
N ALA A 67 -5.98 0.50 26.45
CA ALA A 67 -6.57 1.03 27.68
C ALA A 67 -7.93 0.37 27.99
#